data_AF-A0A6N7WYI6-F1
#
_entry.id   AF-A0A6N7WYI6-F1
#
_cell.length_a   1.000
_cell.length_b   1.000
_cell.length_c   1.000
_cell.angle_alpha   90.00
_cell.angle_beta   90.00
_cell.angle_gamma   90.00
#
_symmetry.space_group_name_H-M   'P 1'
#
loop_
_entity.id
_entity.type
_entity.pdbx_description
1 polymer ?
#
loop_
_entity_poly.entity_id
_entity_poly.type
_entity_poly.pdbx_seq_one_letter_code
_entity_poly.pdbx_strand_id
1 'polypeptide(L)'
;MNDACKKLKIVCIISLIVGVLATASAIALIVVNHLNPRAYVGLIDGVLCAYMGFQCARKINVPSNAKQIRNMSSVMVLVMFFCAAYILVAPQKSIAEIFIGSTCVVMALLVFVLAKRVVAILDAK
;
A
#
# COMPACT_ATOMS: atom_id res chain seq x y z
N MET A 1 22.90 6.75 -4.42
CA MET A 1 21.88 6.18 -5.36
C MET A 1 21.52 4.74 -5.02
N ASN A 2 22.50 3.86 -4.83
CA ASN A 2 22.25 2.43 -4.58
C ASN A 2 21.44 2.16 -3.29
N ASP A 3 21.77 2.82 -2.17
CA ASP A 3 21.08 2.59 -0.90
C ASP A 3 19.62 3.08 -0.86
N ALA A 4 19.31 4.18 -1.55
CA ALA A 4 17.95 4.68 -1.65
C ALA A 4 17.05 3.72 -2.45
N CYS A 5 17.57 3.15 -3.54
CA CYS A 5 16.86 2.15 -4.34
C CYS A 5 16.67 0.84 -3.55
N LYS A 6 17.69 0.40 -2.80
CA LYS A 6 17.58 -0.76 -1.90
C LYS A 6 16.48 -0.58 -0.84
N LYS A 7 16.47 0.57 -0.16
CA LYS A 7 15.44 0.89 0.84
C LYS A 7 14.04 0.90 0.23
N LEU A 8 13.86 1.55 -0.92
CA LEU A 8 12.58 1.54 -1.63
C LEU A 8 12.14 0.11 -1.99
N LYS A 9 13.06 -0.72 -2.50
CA LYS A 9 12.75 -2.12 -2.84
C LYS A 9 12.30 -2.92 -1.62
N ILE A 10 13.01 -2.79 -0.49
CA ILE A 10 12.63 -3.46 0.77
C ILE A 10 11.23 -3.04 1.19
N VAL A 11 10.93 -1.74 1.19
CA VAL A 11 9.59 -1.23 1.57
C VAL A 11 8.52 -1.72 0.61
N CYS A 12 8.78 -1.83 -0.69
CA CYS A 12 7.82 -2.42 -1.63
C CYS A 12 7.54 -3.89 -1.33
N ILE A 13 8.55 -4.66 -0.94
CA ILE A 13 8.39 -6.08 -0.54
C ILE A 13 7.59 -6.18 0.75
N ILE A 14 7.87 -5.33 1.75
CA ILE A 14 7.08 -5.28 2.98
C ILE A 14 5.63 -4.91 2.65
N SER A 15 5.41 -3.96 1.74
CA SER A 15 4.06 -3.55 1.31
C SER A 15 3.30 -4.72 0.67
N LEU A 16 4.00 -5.55 -0.10
CA LEU A 16 3.42 -6.77 -0.67
C LEU A 16 2.96 -7.73 0.44
N ILE A 17 3.82 -8.01 1.42
CA ILE A 17 3.49 -8.90 2.54
C ILE A 17 2.30 -8.36 3.34
N VAL A 18 2.32 -7.06 3.68
CA VAL A 18 1.21 -6.39 4.38
C VAL A 18 -0.08 -6.48 3.58
N GLY A 19 -0.04 -6.22 2.28
CA GLY A 19 -1.22 -6.33 1.42
C GLY A 19 -1.81 -7.73 1.37
N VAL A 20 -0.97 -8.77 1.31
CA VAL A 20 -1.41 -10.17 1.36
C VAL A 20 -2.06 -10.50 2.70
N LEU A 21 -1.47 -10.07 3.82
CA LEU A 21 -2.05 -10.26 5.15
C LEU A 21 -3.38 -9.53 5.30
N ALA A 22 -3.46 -8.27 4.86
CA ALA A 22 -4.69 -7.48 4.86
C ALA A 22 -5.79 -8.14 4.02
N THR A 23 -5.44 -8.68 2.85
CA THR A 23 -6.35 -9.44 1.99
C THR A 23 -6.89 -10.67 2.72
N ALA A 24 -6.02 -11.47 3.34
CA ALA A 24 -6.43 -12.65 4.10
C ALA A 24 -7.34 -12.30 5.28
N SER A 25 -7.00 -11.23 6.03
CA SER A 25 -7.84 -10.74 7.13
C SER A 25 -9.20 -10.25 6.65
N ALA A 26 -9.28 -9.55 5.52
CA ALA A 26 -10.54 -9.11 4.92
C ALA A 26 -11.41 -10.30 4.49
N ILE A 27 -10.83 -11.33 3.89
CA ILE A 27 -11.54 -12.57 3.53
C ILE A 27 -12.12 -13.23 4.79
N ALA A 28 -11.33 -13.35 5.86
CA ALA A 28 -11.81 -13.91 7.12
C ALA A 28 -13.00 -13.12 7.70
N LEU A 29 -12.95 -11.78 7.63
CA LEU A 29 -14.07 -10.93 8.05
C LEU A 29 -15.33 -11.14 7.20
N ILE A 30 -15.19 -11.32 5.88
CA ILE A 30 -16.32 -11.61 4.98
C ILE A 30 -16.94 -12.97 5.33
N VAL A 31 -16.13 -14.00 5.59
CA VAL A 31 -16.64 -15.33 5.96
C VAL A 31 -17.40 -15.28 7.28
N VAL A 32 -16.91 -14.54 8.27
CA VAL A 32 -17.58 -14.40 9.58
C VAL A 32 -18.84 -13.55 9.49
N ASN A 33 -18.82 -12.47 8.70
CA ASN A 33 -19.97 -11.58 8.53
C ASN A 33 -20.02 -11.00 7.11
N HIS A 34 -20.68 -11.73 6.21
CA HIS A 34 -20.79 -11.38 4.78
C HIS A 34 -21.60 -10.09 4.52
N LEU A 35 -22.37 -9.61 5.50
CA LEU A 35 -23.14 -8.37 5.41
C LEU A 35 -22.32 -7.12 5.79
N ASN A 36 -21.06 -7.27 6.21
CA ASN A 36 -20.21 -6.12 6.54
C ASN A 36 -19.58 -5.50 5.28
N PRO A 37 -20.09 -4.35 4.77
CA PRO A 37 -19.55 -3.74 3.55
C PRO A 37 -18.08 -3.31 3.70
N ARG A 38 -17.63 -3.02 4.92
CA ARG A 38 -16.24 -2.61 5.20
C ARG A 38 -15.24 -3.72 4.95
N ALA A 39 -15.63 -4.98 5.13
CA ALA A 39 -14.77 -6.12 4.86
C ALA A 39 -14.43 -6.21 3.36
N TYR A 40 -15.38 -5.88 2.47
CA TYR A 40 -15.14 -5.81 1.02
C TYR A 40 -14.25 -4.62 0.64
N VAL A 41 -14.42 -3.47 1.28
CA VAL A 41 -13.51 -2.33 1.07
C VAL A 41 -12.10 -2.67 1.54
N GLY A 42 -11.97 -3.34 2.69
CA GLY A 42 -10.69 -3.84 3.18
C GLY A 42 -10.06 -4.89 2.27
N LEU A 43 -10.87 -5.71 1.60
CA LEU A 43 -10.39 -6.66 0.58
C LEU A 43 -9.78 -5.92 -0.61
N ILE A 44 -10.48 -4.90 -1.12
CA ILE A 44 -9.96 -4.06 -2.21
C ILE A 44 -8.67 -3.37 -1.78
N ASP A 45 -8.63 -2.79 -0.59
CA ASP A 45 -7.46 -2.09 -0.05
C ASP A 45 -6.24 -3.03 0.08
N GLY A 46 -6.44 -4.23 0.63
CA GLY A 46 -5.41 -5.26 0.74
C GLY A 46 -4.87 -5.70 -0.62
N VAL A 47 -5.75 -5.96 -1.60
CA VAL A 47 -5.36 -6.36 -2.96
C VAL A 47 -4.58 -5.26 -3.66
N LEU A 48 -5.02 -4.01 -3.57
CA LEU A 48 -4.33 -2.86 -4.15
C LEU A 48 -2.96 -2.65 -3.51
N CYS A 49 -2.84 -2.84 -2.20
CA CYS A 49 -1.58 -2.75 -1.46
C CYS A 49 -0.59 -3.84 -1.90
N ALA A 50 -1.08 -5.08 -2.04
CA ALA A 50 -0.28 -6.19 -2.56
C ALA A 50 0.17 -5.92 -4.00
N TYR A 51 -0.75 -5.49 -4.86
CA TYR A 51 -0.48 -5.18 -6.26
C TYR A 51 0.58 -4.08 -6.41
N MET A 52 0.44 -2.98 -5.66
CA MET A 52 1.42 -1.91 -5.63
C MET A 52 2.79 -2.43 -5.17
N GLY A 53 2.84 -3.14 -4.03
CA GLY A 53 4.09 -3.70 -3.51
C GLY A 53 4.83 -4.55 -4.53
N PHE A 54 4.11 -5.46 -5.20
CA PHE A 54 4.67 -6.33 -6.24
C PHE A 54 5.18 -5.54 -7.45
N GLN A 55 4.36 -4.66 -8.02
CA GLN A 55 4.72 -3.91 -9.23
C GLN A 55 5.90 -2.95 -8.96
N CYS A 56 5.88 -2.24 -7.84
CA CYS A 56 6.93 -1.31 -7.46
C CYS A 56 8.26 -2.04 -7.16
N ALA A 57 8.21 -3.20 -6.48
CA ALA A 57 9.40 -4.01 -6.21
C ALA A 57 10.07 -4.56 -7.49
N ARG A 58 9.29 -4.86 -8.53
CA ARG A 58 9.81 -5.28 -9.84
C ARG A 58 10.43 -4.11 -10.60
N LYS A 59 9.73 -2.98 -10.65
CA LYS A 59 10.14 -1.81 -11.44
C LYS A 59 11.41 -1.15 -10.93
N ILE A 60 11.66 -1.16 -9.61
CA ILE A 60 12.80 -0.47 -9.00
C ILE A 60 14.16 -1.11 -9.32
N ASN A 61 14.19 -2.32 -9.88
CA ASN A 61 15.42 -2.92 -10.40
C ASN A 61 16.10 -2.02 -11.46
N VAL A 62 15.34 -1.15 -12.11
CA VAL A 62 15.86 -0.11 -13.01
C VAL A 62 15.55 1.27 -12.40
N PRO A 63 16.55 2.03 -11.92
CA PRO A 63 16.32 3.29 -11.20
C PRO A 63 15.54 4.36 -11.98
N SER A 64 15.65 4.40 -13.31
CA SER A 64 14.91 5.34 -14.16
C SER A 64 13.38 5.17 -14.05
N ASN A 65 12.90 4.00 -13.62
CA ASN A 65 11.47 3.76 -13.38
C ASN A 65 10.93 4.41 -12.10
N ALA A 66 11.78 5.04 -11.28
CA ALA A 66 11.36 5.68 -10.04
C ALA A 66 10.26 6.75 -10.25
N LYS A 67 10.25 7.44 -11.40
CA LYS A 67 9.18 8.39 -11.77
C LYS A 67 7.82 7.69 -11.94
N GLN A 68 7.80 6.53 -12.58
CA GLN A 68 6.57 5.72 -12.72
C GLN A 68 6.11 5.17 -11.37
N ILE A 69 7.05 4.69 -10.54
CA ILE A 69 6.73 4.21 -9.18
C ILE A 69 6.09 5.32 -8.36
N ARG A 70 6.68 6.52 -8.38
CA ARG A 70 6.15 7.69 -7.67
C ARG A 70 4.72 8.00 -8.10
N ASN A 71 4.44 8.06 -9.40
CA ASN A 71 3.11 8.39 -9.92
C ASN A 71 2.08 7.29 -9.60
N MET A 72 2.46 6.01 -9.67
CA MET A 72 1.60 4.92 -9.27
C MET A 72 1.28 4.99 -7.78
N SER A 73 2.30 5.17 -6.94
CA SER A 73 2.14 5.26 -5.50
C SER A 73 1.35 6.49 -5.06
N SER A 74 1.43 7.63 -5.74
CA SER A 74 0.59 8.79 -5.42
C SER A 74 -0.90 8.53 -5.63
N VAL A 75 -1.25 7.81 -6.70
CA VAL A 75 -2.65 7.41 -6.95
C VAL A 75 -3.09 6.39 -5.90
N MET A 76 -2.23 5.42 -5.56
CA MET A 76 -2.53 4.41 -4.53
C MET A 76 -2.73 5.05 -3.15
N VAL A 77 -1.92 6.04 -2.76
CA VAL A 77 -2.12 6.80 -1.51
C VAL A 77 -3.52 7.40 -1.45
N LEU A 78 -3.99 8.03 -2.54
CA LEU A 78 -5.30 8.64 -2.58
C LEU A 78 -6.42 7.60 -2.43
N VAL A 79 -6.35 6.50 -3.19
CA VAL A 79 -7.36 5.44 -3.15
C VAL A 79 -7.41 4.80 -1.76
N MET A 80 -6.26 4.40 -1.22
CA MET A 80 -6.18 3.77 0.09
C MET A 80 -6.62 4.71 1.21
N PHE A 81 -6.37 6.03 1.07
CA PHE A 81 -6.86 7.01 2.04
C PHE A 81 -8.39 7.03 2.12
N PHE A 82 -9.10 6.97 0.98
CA PHE A 82 -10.56 6.86 0.98
C PHE A 82 -11.04 5.52 1.54
N CYS A 83 -10.38 4.40 1.20
CA CYS A 83 -10.67 3.09 1.78
C CYS A 83 -10.53 3.11 3.31
N ALA A 84 -9.43 3.67 3.81
CA ALA A 84 -9.16 3.80 5.23
C ALA A 84 -10.18 4.71 5.92
N ALA A 85 -10.51 5.86 5.33
CA ALA A 85 -11.53 6.75 5.87
C ALA A 85 -12.88 6.02 6.00
N TYR A 86 -13.31 5.30 4.97
CA TYR A 86 -14.55 4.54 5.01
C TYR A 86 -14.55 3.44 6.09
N ILE A 87 -13.45 2.69 6.22
CA ILE A 87 -13.31 1.62 7.22
C ILE A 87 -13.28 2.21 8.65
N LEU A 88 -12.58 3.33 8.86
CA LEU A 88 -12.27 3.88 10.19
C LEU A 88 -13.34 4.82 10.77
N VAL A 89 -14.23 5.38 9.95
CA VAL A 89 -15.33 6.28 10.35
C VAL A 89 -16.40 5.55 11.17
N ALA A 90 -16.57 4.25 10.98
CA ALA A 90 -17.58 3.49 11.70
C ALA A 90 -17.27 3.37 13.21
N PRO A 91 -18.26 3.58 14.10
CA PRO A 91 -18.05 3.60 15.55
C PRO A 91 -17.70 2.23 16.13
N GLN A 92 -18.22 1.14 15.56
CA GLN A 92 -17.90 -0.23 15.96
C GLN A 92 -16.95 -0.86 14.94
N LYS A 93 -15.65 -0.76 15.17
CA LYS A 93 -14.60 -1.29 14.29
C LYS A 93 -13.79 -2.38 15.00
N SER A 94 -13.55 -3.46 14.28
CA SER A 94 -12.68 -4.54 14.72
C SER A 94 -11.21 -4.13 14.64
N ILE A 95 -10.35 -4.80 15.41
CA ILE A 95 -8.89 -4.59 15.36
C ILE A 95 -8.35 -4.86 13.95
N ALA A 96 -8.91 -5.87 13.25
CA ALA A 96 -8.53 -6.20 11.89
C ALA A 96 -8.85 -5.08 10.89
N GLU A 97 -10.03 -4.44 11.00
CA GLU A 97 -10.40 -3.30 10.17
C GLU A 97 -9.47 -2.09 10.40
N ILE A 98 -9.08 -1.84 11.66
CA ILE A 98 -8.10 -0.80 12.00
C ILE A 98 -6.75 -1.11 11.35
N PHE A 99 -6.29 -2.36 11.48
CA PHE A 99 -5.02 -2.80 10.90
C PHE A 99 -5.01 -2.63 9.38
N ILE A 100 -6.07 -3.07 8.69
CA ILE A 100 -6.18 -2.97 7.22
C ILE A 100 -6.13 -1.50 6.79
N GLY A 101 -7.04 -0.67 7.32
CA GLY A 101 -7.18 0.72 6.87
C GLY A 101 -5.98 1.60 7.24
N SER A 102 -5.31 1.36 8.37
CA SER A 102 -4.13 2.17 8.74
C SER A 102 -2.86 1.72 8.02
N THR A 103 -2.60 0.41 7.98
CA THR A 103 -1.30 -0.09 7.52
C THR A 103 -1.14 0.06 6.00
N CYS A 104 -2.20 -0.17 5.21
CA CYS A 104 -2.13 -0.05 3.75
C CYS A 104 -1.79 1.39 3.31
N VAL A 105 -2.45 2.40 3.93
CA VAL A 105 -2.18 3.82 3.68
C VAL A 105 -0.74 4.20 4.04
N VAL A 106 -0.28 3.77 5.22
CA VAL A 106 1.10 4.04 5.67
C VAL A 106 2.11 3.44 4.69
N MET A 107 1.89 2.21 4.22
CA MET A 107 2.79 1.59 3.26
C MET A 107 2.82 2.33 1.92
N ALA A 108 1.66 2.74 1.38
CA ALA A 108 1.61 3.53 0.16
C ALA A 108 2.33 4.88 0.30
N LEU A 109 2.17 5.56 1.44
CA LEU A 109 2.87 6.80 1.74
C LEU A 109 4.39 6.59 1.81
N LEU A 110 4.85 5.54 2.48
CA LEU A 110 6.27 5.22 2.56
C LEU A 110 6.89 4.94 1.19
N VAL A 111 6.20 4.15 0.34
CA VAL A 111 6.64 3.89 -1.03
C VAL A 111 6.70 5.19 -1.83
N PHE A 112 5.68 6.05 -1.72
CA PHE A 112 5.63 7.34 -2.41
C PHE A 112 6.80 8.26 -2.00
N VAL A 113 7.02 8.44 -0.69
CA VAL A 113 8.09 9.32 -0.17
C VAL A 113 9.46 8.82 -0.60
N LEU A 114 9.71 7.51 -0.51
CA LEU A 114 10.98 6.92 -0.92
C LEU A 114 11.18 7.02 -2.44
N ALA A 115 10.13 6.81 -3.24
CA ALA A 115 10.20 7.00 -4.69
C ALA A 115 10.50 8.45 -5.06
N LYS A 116 9.84 9.42 -4.40
CA LYS A 116 10.14 10.86 -4.57
C LYS A 116 11.61 11.17 -4.27
N ARG A 117 12.16 10.60 -3.19
CA ARG A 117 13.58 10.77 -2.82
C ARG A 117 14.52 10.19 -3.89
N VAL A 118 14.21 9.00 -4.42
CA VAL A 118 15.01 8.39 -5.50
C VAL A 118 14.98 9.26 -6.76
N VAL A 119 13.81 9.77 -7.15
CA VAL A 119 13.67 10.69 -8.30
C VAL A 119 14.52 11.95 -8.11
N ALA A 120 14.45 12.59 -6.93
CA ALA A 120 15.25 13.80 -6.66
C ALA A 120 16.76 13.55 -6.76
N ILE A 121 17.25 12.37 -6.33
CA ILE A 121 18.67 12.00 -6.47
C ILE A 121 19.05 11.77 -7.94
N LEU A 122 18.13 11.27 -8.77
CA LEU A 122 18.37 11.05 -10.20
C LEU A 122 18.40 12.36 -10.98
N ASP A 123 17.49 13.29 -10.66
CA ASP A 123 17.41 14.58 -11.35
C ASP A 123 18.55 15.54 -10.94
N ALA A 124 19.22 15.29 -9.81
CA ALA A 124 20.38 16.06 -9.34
C ALA A 124 21.73 15.57 -9.91
N LYS A 125 21.71 14.54 -10.75
CA LYS A 125 22.87 13.98 -11.46
C LYS A 125 22.83 14.36 -12.93
#